data_AF-A0AAV4ZR96-F1
#
_entry.id   AF-A0AAV4ZR96-F1
#
_cell.length_a   1.000
_cell.length_b   1.000
_cell.length_c   1.000
_cell.angle_alpha   90.00
_cell.angle_beta   90.00
_cell.angle_gamma   90.00
#
_symmetry.space_group_name_H-M   'P 1'
#
loop_
_entity.id
_entity.type
_entity.pdbx_description
1 polymer ?
#
loop_
_entity_poly.entity_id
_entity_poly.type
_entity_poly.pdbx_seq_one_letter_code
_entity_poly.pdbx_strand_id
1 'polypeptide(L)'
;MTGDYRTEFPDFGTMDVEVPSDFSDVSWRNESCPCFHVQAAQAFLWIDYQNRARREHEGMPRFTLTVSEDGQHPVDAREPLCATDDWAIMMQAVGARRAEMTARPAI
;
A
#
# COMPACT_ATOMS: atom_id res chain seq x y z
N MET A 1 -14.03 5.84 -8.57
CA MET A 1 -12.98 6.35 -9.48
C MET A 1 -11.71 5.66 -9.05
N THR A 2 -11.09 4.87 -9.91
CA THR A 2 -9.71 4.39 -9.69
C THR A 2 -8.79 5.60 -9.83
N GLY A 3 -7.92 5.82 -8.85
CA GLY A 3 -6.87 6.83 -8.93
C GLY A 3 -5.86 6.49 -10.03
N ASP A 4 -5.05 7.47 -10.40
CA ASP A 4 -3.83 7.25 -11.19
C ASP A 4 -2.70 7.99 -10.49
N TYR A 5 -1.80 7.23 -9.87
CA TYR A 5 -0.69 7.78 -9.09
C TYR A 5 0.18 8.72 -9.93
N ARG A 6 0.27 8.52 -11.26
CA ARG A 6 1.06 9.41 -12.11
C ARG A 6 0.44 10.80 -12.23
N THR A 7 -0.88 10.87 -12.15
CA THR A 7 -1.63 12.14 -12.16
C THR A 7 -1.56 12.82 -10.80
N GLU A 8 -1.71 12.06 -9.72
CA GLU A 8 -1.72 12.60 -8.36
C GLU A 8 -0.31 12.89 -7.81
N PHE A 9 0.71 12.17 -8.30
CA PHE A 9 2.12 12.29 -7.91
C PHE A 9 3.06 12.39 -9.12
N PRO A 10 3.03 13.50 -9.88
CA PRO A 10 3.83 13.66 -11.10
C PRO A 10 5.34 13.53 -10.84
N ASP A 11 5.82 13.93 -9.66
CA ASP A 11 7.24 13.88 -9.28
C ASP A 11 7.70 12.50 -8.76
N PHE A 12 6.76 11.55 -8.59
CA PHE A 12 7.06 10.16 -8.22
C PHE A 12 7.79 9.41 -9.33
N GLY A 13 7.52 9.78 -10.58
CA GLY A 13 8.08 9.12 -11.75
C GLY A 13 7.45 7.75 -11.99
N THR A 14 8.21 6.83 -12.56
CA THR A 14 7.73 5.46 -12.82
C THR A 14 8.14 4.55 -11.67
N MET A 15 7.20 3.75 -11.16
CA MET A 15 7.50 2.68 -10.21
C MET A 15 8.51 1.69 -10.79
N ASP A 16 9.53 1.35 -10.00
CA ASP A 16 10.53 0.32 -10.27
C ASP A 16 10.06 -1.09 -9.83
N VAL A 17 8.88 -1.18 -9.21
CA VAL A 17 8.22 -2.43 -8.83
C VAL A 17 6.99 -2.67 -9.70
N GLU A 18 6.75 -3.94 -10.04
CA GLU A 18 5.54 -4.35 -10.74
C GLU A 18 4.41 -4.55 -9.72
N VAL A 19 3.52 -3.55 -9.64
CA VAL A 19 2.30 -3.66 -8.83
C VAL A 19 1.33 -4.62 -9.53
N PRO A 20 0.84 -5.68 -8.86
CA PRO A 20 -0.07 -6.64 -9.46
C PRO A 20 -1.35 -5.98 -9.99
N SER A 21 -1.87 -6.48 -11.12
CA SER A 21 -3.02 -5.90 -11.81
C SER A 21 -4.33 -5.93 -11.01
N ASP A 22 -4.42 -6.77 -9.99
CA ASP A 22 -5.58 -6.87 -9.09
C ASP A 22 -5.56 -5.83 -7.96
N PHE A 23 -4.54 -4.97 -7.90
CA PHE A 23 -4.46 -3.88 -6.94
C PHE A 23 -5.10 -2.64 -7.56
N SER A 24 -6.04 -2.03 -6.84
CA SER A 24 -6.71 -0.83 -7.30
C SER A 24 -5.93 0.39 -6.83
N ASP A 25 -5.46 1.21 -7.76
CA ASP A 25 -4.87 2.51 -7.43
C ASP A 25 -5.96 3.41 -6.81
N VAL A 26 -5.69 3.88 -5.60
CA VAL A 26 -6.55 4.78 -4.81
C VAL A 26 -5.77 6.02 -4.36
N SER A 27 -4.66 6.30 -5.04
CA SER A 27 -3.78 7.44 -4.79
C SER A 27 -4.55 8.76 -4.74
N TRP A 28 -4.22 9.60 -3.77
CA TRP A 28 -4.79 10.94 -3.64
C TRP A 28 -3.70 11.98 -3.39
N ARG A 29 -3.69 13.08 -4.16
CA ARG A 29 -2.63 14.13 -4.10
C ARG A 29 -2.33 14.73 -2.73
N ASN A 30 -3.24 14.60 -1.76
CA ASN A 30 -3.04 15.16 -0.42
C ASN A 30 -2.32 14.19 0.52
N GLU A 31 -2.05 12.97 0.05
CA GLU A 31 -1.20 12.00 0.73
C GLU A 31 0.26 12.23 0.32
N SER A 32 1.18 11.65 1.08
CA SER A 32 2.62 11.84 0.84
C SER A 32 3.18 10.91 -0.24
N CYS A 33 2.49 9.79 -0.51
CA CYS A 33 2.89 8.81 -1.50
C CYS A 33 1.70 8.04 -2.12
N PRO A 34 1.90 7.36 -3.26
CA PRO A 34 0.90 6.49 -3.87
C PRO A 34 0.34 5.41 -2.93
N CYS A 35 -0.96 5.12 -3.10
CA CYS A 35 -1.69 4.13 -2.30
C CYS A 35 -2.49 3.17 -3.21
N PHE A 36 -2.43 1.88 -2.88
CA PHE A 36 -3.09 0.82 -3.62
C PHE A 36 -3.95 -0.04 -2.70
N HIS A 37 -5.24 -0.14 -3.02
CA HIS A 37 -6.16 -1.01 -2.31
C HIS A 37 -6.05 -2.46 -2.81
N VAL A 38 -5.80 -3.38 -1.88
CA VAL A 38 -5.74 -4.82 -2.10
C VAL A 38 -6.98 -5.46 -1.50
N GLN A 39 -8.07 -5.48 -2.28
CA GLN A 39 -9.39 -5.91 -1.80
C GLN A 39 -9.40 -7.32 -1.17
N ALA A 40 -8.71 -8.29 -1.79
CA ALA A 40 -8.63 -9.65 -1.28
C ALA A 40 -7.89 -9.77 0.08
N ALA A 41 -7.11 -8.77 0.45
CA ALA A 41 -6.40 -8.68 1.72
C ALA A 41 -7.09 -7.75 2.74
N GLN A 42 -8.13 -7.01 2.33
CA GLN A 42 -8.70 -5.88 3.10
C GLN A 42 -7.59 -4.95 3.62
N ALA A 43 -6.68 -4.56 2.71
CA ALA A 43 -5.47 -3.84 3.08
C ALA A 43 -5.12 -2.77 2.03
N PHE A 44 -4.33 -1.79 2.46
CA PHE A 44 -3.82 -0.69 1.65
C PHE A 44 -2.30 -0.75 1.64
N LEU A 45 -1.73 -0.76 0.44
CA LEU A 45 -0.30 -0.74 0.20
C LEU A 45 0.12 0.68 -0.16
N TRP A 46 0.99 1.23 0.67
CA TRP A 46 1.63 2.52 0.48
C TRP A 46 3.01 2.31 -0.10
N ILE A 47 3.34 3.02 -1.17
CA ILE A 47 4.63 2.90 -1.85
C ILE A 47 5.31 4.26 -1.86
N ASP A 48 6.25 4.45 -0.95
CA ASP A 48 7.02 5.69 -0.87
C ASP A 48 8.14 5.74 -1.93
N TYR A 49 8.75 6.92 -2.05
CA TYR A 49 9.83 7.18 -2.98
C TYR A 49 11.01 6.21 -2.78
N GLN A 50 11.58 5.75 -3.90
CA GLN A 50 12.79 4.94 -3.90
C GLN A 50 13.95 5.68 -3.22
N ASN A 51 14.07 6.99 -3.48
CA ASN A 51 15.03 7.85 -2.80
C ASN A 51 14.59 8.10 -1.35
N ARG A 52 15.36 7.56 -0.39
CA ARG A 52 15.10 7.69 1.06
C ARG A 52 14.96 9.13 1.54
N ALA A 53 15.66 10.08 0.93
CA ALA A 53 15.60 11.50 1.31
C ALA A 53 14.30 12.20 0.86
N ARG A 54 13.49 11.54 0.00
CA ARG A 54 12.20 12.04 -0.48
C ARG A 54 11.01 11.37 0.21
N ARG A 55 11.26 10.40 1.11
CA ARG A 55 10.21 9.69 1.83
C ARG A 55 9.47 10.62 2.77
N GLU A 56 8.20 10.31 3.05
CA GLU A 56 7.33 11.09 3.95
C GLU A 56 8.00 11.34 5.31
N HIS A 57 8.64 10.30 5.84
CA HIS A 57 9.38 10.35 7.08
C HIS A 57 10.78 9.80 6.89
N GLU A 58 11.78 10.60 7.29
CA GLU A 58 13.17 10.19 7.22
C GLU A 58 13.37 8.91 8.04
N GLY A 59 13.80 7.85 7.35
CA GLY A 59 14.08 6.56 7.98
C GLY A 59 12.92 5.58 8.05
N MET A 60 11.72 5.93 7.58
CA MET A 60 10.66 4.95 7.39
C MET A 60 10.96 4.01 6.21
N PRO A 61 10.52 2.73 6.29
CA PRO A 61 10.61 1.81 5.17
C PRO A 61 9.82 2.28 3.96
N ARG A 62 10.23 1.85 2.77
CA ARG A 62 9.59 2.26 1.51
C ARG A 62 8.16 1.75 1.34
N PHE A 63 7.90 0.51 1.73
CA PHE A 63 6.63 -0.14 1.53
C PHE A 63 5.95 -0.32 2.88
N THR A 64 4.70 0.12 2.98
CA THR A 64 3.90 -0.01 4.20
C THR A 64 2.55 -0.65 3.85
N LEU A 65 2.16 -1.67 4.59
CA LEU A 65 0.87 -2.35 4.44
C LEU A 65 0.01 -2.06 5.67
N THR A 66 -1.10 -1.38 5.49
CA THR A 66 -2.07 -1.13 6.55
C THR A 66 -3.33 -1.96 6.31
N VAL A 67 -3.93 -2.46 7.38
CA VAL A 67 -5.19 -3.22 7.30
C VAL A 67 -6.38 -2.32 7.53
N SER A 68 -7.47 -2.62 6.86
CA SER A 68 -8.77 -2.02 7.11
C SER A 68 -9.72 -3.10 7.63
N GLU A 69 -10.34 -2.85 8.78
CA GLU A 69 -11.30 -3.80 9.37
C GLU A 69 -12.67 -3.74 8.69
N ASP A 70 -13.00 -2.61 8.05
CA ASP A 70 -14.27 -2.37 7.37
C ASP A 70 -14.10 -2.19 5.85
N GLY A 71 -12.88 -2.36 5.33
CA GLY A 71 -12.53 -2.15 3.93
C GLY A 71 -12.46 -0.68 3.52
N GLN A 72 -12.67 0.27 4.44
CA GLN A 72 -12.50 1.69 4.17
C GLN A 72 -11.04 2.09 4.30
N HIS A 73 -10.68 3.14 3.56
CA HIS A 73 -9.35 3.72 3.66
C HIS A 73 -9.07 4.12 5.13
N PRO A 74 -7.98 3.65 5.75
CA PRO A 74 -7.71 3.94 7.15
C PRO A 74 -7.58 5.45 7.34
N VAL A 75 -8.46 6.01 8.18
CA VAL A 75 -8.45 7.42 8.57
C VAL A 75 -7.44 7.72 9.68
N ASP A 76 -7.00 6.68 10.40
CA ASP A 76 -6.06 6.77 11.50
C ASP A 76 -4.80 5.95 11.22
N ALA A 77 -3.65 6.46 11.68
CA ALA A 77 -2.34 5.83 11.64
C ALA A 77 -2.28 4.59 12.55
N ARG A 78 -3.01 3.53 12.17
CA ARG A 78 -2.90 2.21 12.79
C ARG A 78 -1.50 1.66 12.53
N GLU A 79 -0.96 0.90 13.48
CA GLU A 79 0.31 0.21 13.29
C GLU A 79 0.27 -0.63 11.99
N PRO A 80 1.28 -0.49 11.11
CA PRO A 80 1.28 -1.22 9.87
C PRO A 80 1.41 -2.72 10.14
N LEU A 81 0.67 -3.53 9.39
CA LEU A 81 0.82 -4.99 9.42
C LEU A 81 2.23 -5.39 8.96
N CYS A 82 2.80 -4.64 8.03
CA CYS A 82 4.16 -4.82 7.54
C CYS A 82 4.73 -3.48 7.08
N ALA A 83 5.98 -3.18 7.43
CA ALA A 83 6.75 -2.08 6.86
C ALA A 83 8.16 -2.60 6.52
N THR A 84 8.59 -2.43 5.27
CA THR A 84 9.86 -2.98 4.77
C THR A 84 10.37 -2.19 3.55
N ASP A 85 11.67 -2.27 3.28
CA ASP A 85 12.28 -1.77 2.04
C ASP A 85 12.35 -2.86 0.95
N ASP A 86 11.95 -4.09 1.26
CA ASP A 86 12.03 -5.24 0.37
C ASP A 86 10.66 -5.60 -0.22
N TRP A 87 10.55 -5.53 -1.54
CA TRP A 87 9.32 -5.81 -2.28
C TRP A 87 8.86 -7.27 -2.15
N ALA A 88 9.79 -8.23 -2.11
CA ALA A 88 9.45 -9.65 -1.98
C ALA A 88 8.86 -9.93 -0.59
N ILE A 89 9.42 -9.32 0.47
CA ILE A 89 8.86 -9.40 1.83
C ILE A 89 7.46 -8.78 1.87
N MET A 90 7.27 -7.62 1.22
CA MET A 90 5.95 -6.98 1.15
C MET A 90 4.91 -7.88 0.46
N MET A 91 5.29 -8.53 -0.64
CA MET A 91 4.39 -9.46 -1.35
C MET A 91 4.09 -10.74 -0.57
N GLN A 92 5.04 -11.24 0.22
CA GLN A 92 4.77 -12.31 1.18
C GLN A 92 3.74 -11.88 2.24
N ALA A 93 3.86 -10.66 2.78
CA ALA A 93 2.90 -10.13 3.75
C ALA A 93 1.49 -10.00 3.16
N VAL A 94 1.37 -9.50 1.92
CA VAL A 94 0.09 -9.45 1.20
C VAL A 94 -0.48 -10.85 0.98
N GLY A 95 0.35 -11.81 0.55
CA GLY A 95 -0.05 -13.21 0.36
C GLY A 95 -0.56 -13.85 1.65
N ALA A 96 0.16 -13.68 2.76
CA ALA A 96 -0.25 -14.16 4.07
C ALA A 96 -1.60 -13.57 4.51
N ARG A 97 -1.78 -12.26 4.31
CA ARG A 97 -3.03 -11.58 4.66
C ARG A 97 -4.21 -12.05 3.80
N ARG A 98 -4.02 -12.29 2.50
CA ARG A 98 -5.05 -12.89 1.61
C ARG A 98 -5.48 -14.26 2.10
N ALA A 99 -4.53 -15.10 2.50
CA ALA A 99 -4.81 -16.43 3.02
C ALA A 99 -5.63 -16.35 4.33
N GLU A 100 -5.28 -15.42 5.22
CA GLU A 100 -6.04 -15.15 6.45
C GLU A 100 -7.47 -14.70 6.14
N MET A 101 -7.67 -13.75 5.23
CA MET A 101 -9.01 -13.26 4.86
C MET A 101 -9.86 -14.34 4.19
N THR A 102 -9.25 -15.23 3.43
CA THR A 102 -9.94 -16.38 2.82
C THR A 102 -10.36 -17.42 3.87
N ALA A 103 -9.55 -17.59 4.93
CA ALA A 103 -9.82 -18.55 6.00
C ALA A 103 -10.80 -18.03 7.07
N ARG A 104 -11.08 -16.71 7.12
CA ARG A 104 -12.06 -16.14 8.05
C ARG A 104 -13.46 -16.63 7.66
N PRO A 105 -14.20 -17.27 8.59
CA PRO A 105 -15.58 -17.67 8.33
C PRO A 105 -16.43 -16.42 8.09
N ALA A 106 -17.30 -16.48 7.07
CA ALA A 106 -18.34 -15.47 6.91
C ALA A 106 -19.23 -15.52 8.15
N ILE A 107 -19.30 -14.40 8.88
CA ILE A 107 -20.17 -14.21 10.04
C ILE A 107 -21.61 -14.09 9.55
#